data_AF-A0AAV4A6X3-F1
#
_entry.id   AF-A0AAV4A6X3-F1
#
_cell.length_a   1.000
_cell.length_b   1.000
_cell.length_c   1.000
_cell.angle_alpha   90.00
_cell.angle_beta   90.00
_cell.angle_gamma   90.00
#
_symmetry.space_group_name_H-M   'P 1'
#
loop_
_entity.id
_entity.type
_entity.pdbx_description
1 polymer ?
#
loop_
_entity_poly.entity_id
_entity_poly.type
_entity_poly.pdbx_seq_one_letter_code
_entity_poly.pdbx_strand_id
1 'polypeptide(L)'
;MWEELDSKIVLKLDELIGKSTLEHKLTTFGDIVYQTSLPTFGTKQHKIRVPQRKGKRQREMEMLRKQKRNLRKQMKAAPVEKQTGLQAL
;
A
#
# COMPACT_ATOMS: atom_id res chain seq x y z
N MET A 1 -22.72 3.66 25.93
CA MET A 1 -21.55 4.07 25.11
C MET A 1 -21.90 4.26 23.63
N TRP A 2 -22.56 3.31 22.94
CA TRP A 2 -22.98 3.51 21.53
C TRP A 2 -24.21 4.44 21.40
N GLU A 3 -25.18 4.30 22.31
CA GLU A 3 -26.41 5.13 22.36
C GLU A 3 -26.12 6.62 22.57
N GLU A 4 -25.08 6.97 23.33
CA GLU A 4 -24.65 8.35 23.55
C GLU A 4 -24.03 8.98 22.29
N LEU A 5 -23.31 8.18 21.51
CA LEU A 5 -22.74 8.63 20.24
C LEU A 5 -23.86 8.82 19.21
N ASP A 6 -24.80 7.88 19.15
CA ASP A 6 -25.96 7.96 18.27
C ASP A 6 -26.78 9.22 18.56
N SER A 7 -27.07 9.49 19.84
CA SER A 7 -27.75 10.72 20.27
C SER A 7 -27.00 11.99 19.84
N LYS A 8 -25.66 12.00 19.95
CA LYS A 8 -24.83 13.14 19.50
C LYS A 8 -24.86 13.31 17.99
N ILE A 9 -24.84 12.22 17.23
CA ILE A 9 -24.92 12.24 15.76
C ILE A 9 -26.27 12.79 15.33
N VAL A 10 -27.37 12.34 15.92
CA VAL A 10 -28.73 12.84 15.63
C VAL A 10 -28.81 14.34 15.87
N LEU A 11 -28.34 14.83 17.03
CA LEU A 11 -28.32 16.27 17.34
C LEU A 11 -27.51 17.09 16.32
N LYS A 12 -26.32 16.60 15.94
CA LYS A 12 -25.46 17.24 14.94
C LYS A 12 -26.09 17.29 13.56
N LEU A 13 -26.79 16.22 13.16
CA LEU A 13 -27.47 16.16 11.88
C LEU A 13 -28.67 17.12 11.84
N ASP A 14 -29.45 17.18 12.92
CA ASP A 14 -30.57 18.13 13.01
C ASP A 14 -30.10 19.59 12.97
N GLU A 15 -29.01 19.91 13.68
CA GLU A 15 -28.42 21.25 13.72
C GLU A 15 -27.88 21.69 12.34
N LEU A 16 -27.13 20.81 11.67
CA LEU A 16 -26.37 21.19 10.47
C LEU A 16 -27.18 21.05 9.18
N ILE A 17 -28.07 20.05 9.10
CA ILE A 17 -28.72 19.70 7.83
C ILE A 17 -30.24 19.54 7.92
N GLY A 18 -30.86 19.68 9.10
CA GLY A 18 -32.30 19.44 9.30
C GLY A 18 -33.20 20.12 8.25
N LYS A 19 -32.91 21.39 7.91
CA LYS A 19 -33.68 22.22 6.95
C LYS A 19 -33.07 22.33 5.54
N SER A 20 -32.02 21.57 5.24
CA SER A 20 -31.31 21.65 3.95
C SER A 20 -31.98 20.81 2.84
N THR A 21 -31.56 21.03 1.59
CA THR A 21 -32.03 20.25 0.43
C THR A 21 -31.56 18.80 0.49
N LEU A 22 -32.29 17.90 -0.17
CA LEU A 22 -31.97 16.46 -0.18
C LEU A 22 -30.56 16.18 -0.70
N GLU A 23 -30.15 16.86 -1.77
CA GLU A 23 -28.80 16.73 -2.33
C GLU A 23 -27.74 17.13 -1.31
N HIS A 24 -27.94 18.25 -0.61
CA HIS A 24 -27.03 18.69 0.43
C HIS A 24 -26.92 17.66 1.55
N LYS A 25 -28.06 17.13 2.04
CA LYS A 25 -28.11 16.07 3.05
C LYS A 25 -27.29 14.84 2.63
N LEU A 26 -27.46 14.36 1.40
CA LEU A 26 -26.74 13.19 0.90
C LEU A 26 -25.23 13.45 0.79
N THR A 27 -24.83 14.66 0.40
CA THR A 27 -23.42 15.01 0.27
C THR A 27 -22.70 15.19 1.61
N THR A 28 -23.36 15.69 2.65
CA THR A 28 -22.71 16.07 3.92
C THR A 28 -22.96 15.09 5.07
N PHE A 29 -23.96 14.22 4.97
CA PHE A 29 -24.29 13.25 6.03
C PHE A 29 -23.08 12.39 6.43
N GLY A 30 -22.39 11.81 5.44
CA GLY A 30 -21.24 10.94 5.68
C GLY A 30 -20.12 11.66 6.42
N ASP A 31 -19.86 12.92 6.04
CA ASP A 31 -18.83 13.74 6.69
C ASP A 31 -19.18 14.07 8.13
N ILE A 32 -20.45 14.42 8.41
CA ILE A 32 -20.91 14.71 9.78
C ILE A 32 -20.77 13.48 10.68
N VAL A 33 -21.18 12.31 10.21
CA VAL A 33 -21.03 11.05 10.94
C VAL A 33 -19.56 10.73 11.19
N TYR A 34 -18.71 10.88 10.18
CA TYR A 34 -17.27 10.64 10.29
C TYR A 34 -16.61 11.60 11.30
N GLN A 35 -16.85 12.90 11.18
CA GLN A 35 -16.27 13.91 12.08
C GLN A 35 -16.77 13.75 13.53
N THR A 36 -18.01 13.31 13.73
CA THR A 36 -18.56 13.10 15.08
C THR A 36 -17.99 11.83 15.74
N SER A 37 -17.67 10.81 14.94
CA SER A 37 -17.12 9.55 15.43
C SER A 37 -15.59 9.55 15.57
N LEU A 38 -14.89 10.45 14.88
CA LEU A 38 -13.43 10.57 14.86
C LEU A 38 -12.79 10.81 16.25
N PRO A 39 -13.32 11.65 17.15
CA PRO A 39 -12.76 11.81 18.49
C PRO A 39 -12.90 10.55 19.36
N THR A 40 -13.97 9.77 19.14
CA THR A 40 -14.30 8.60 19.95
C THR A 40 -13.47 7.37 19.55
N PHE A 41 -13.32 7.14 18.25
CA PHE A 41 -12.65 5.93 17.73
C PHE A 41 -11.26 6.20 17.15
N GLY A 42 -10.91 7.47 16.94
CA GLY A 42 -9.69 7.86 16.26
C GLY A 42 -9.69 7.45 14.78
N THR A 43 -8.62 7.84 14.08
CA THR A 43 -8.35 7.33 12.73
C THR A 43 -7.43 6.13 12.80
N LYS A 44 -7.78 5.03 12.12
CA LYS A 44 -6.85 3.93 11.90
C LYS A 44 -5.68 4.45 11.08
N GLN A 45 -4.56 4.74 11.72
CA GLN A 45 -3.35 5.16 11.01
C GLN A 45 -2.98 4.08 9.99
N HIS A 46 -2.82 4.49 8.74
CA HIS A 46 -2.37 3.60 7.70
C HIS A 46 -0.93 3.22 8.05
N LYS A 47 -0.72 2.03 8.61
CA LYS A 47 0.63 1.54 8.93
C LYS A 47 1.44 1.59 7.64
N ILE A 48 2.50 2.40 7.62
CA ILE A 48 3.45 2.43 6.51
C ILE A 48 3.96 1.00 6.36
N ARG A 49 3.67 0.37 5.21
CA ARG A 49 4.15 -0.98 4.92
C ARG A 49 5.67 -0.90 4.83
N VAL A 50 6.35 -1.34 5.89
CA VAL A 50 7.80 -1.50 5.87
C VAL A 50 8.12 -2.60 4.86
N PRO A 51 8.99 -2.36 3.86
CA PRO A 51 9.38 -3.39 2.94
C PRO A 51 10.05 -4.52 3.71
N GLN A 52 9.53 -5.74 3.54
CA GLN A 52 10.11 -6.91 4.20
C GLN A 52 11.55 -7.11 3.73
N ARG A 53 12.47 -7.34 4.68
CA ARG A 53 13.86 -7.67 4.34
C ARG A 53 13.87 -8.99 3.56
N LYS A 54 14.61 -9.02 2.43
CA LYS A 54 14.75 -10.22 1.61
C LYS A 54 15.30 -11.38 2.44
N GLY A 55 14.62 -12.54 2.37
CA GLY A 55 15.05 -13.77 3.03
C GLY A 55 16.31 -14.38 2.40
N LYS A 56 16.94 -15.35 3.08
CA LYS A 56 18.20 -15.99 2.65
C LYS A 56 18.13 -16.51 1.20
N ARG A 57 17.10 -17.30 0.89
CA ARG A 57 16.85 -17.83 -0.46
C ARG A 57 16.70 -16.73 -1.53
N GLN A 58 16.03 -15.62 -1.22
CA GLN A 58 15.86 -14.52 -2.18
C GLN A 58 17.19 -13.84 -2.48
N ARG A 59 18.07 -13.68 -1.48
CA ARG A 59 19.41 -13.13 -1.66
C ARG A 59 20.28 -14.05 -2.51
N GLU A 60 20.25 -15.36 -2.23
CA GLU A 60 20.97 -16.37 -3.00
C GLU A 60 20.53 -16.38 -4.46
N MET A 61 19.21 -16.34 -4.73
CA MET A 61 18.68 -16.26 -6.08
C MET A 61 19.10 -14.98 -6.83
N GLU A 62 19.17 -13.84 -6.14
CA GLU A 62 19.67 -12.60 -6.74
C GLU A 62 21.16 -12.67 -7.07
N MET A 63 21.96 -13.30 -6.21
CA MET A 63 23.38 -13.54 -6.47
C MET A 63 23.56 -14.42 -7.70
N LEU A 64 22.82 -15.53 -7.81
CA LEU A 64 22.85 -16.41 -8.97
C LEU A 64 22.45 -15.67 -10.27
N ARG A 65 21.40 -14.83 -10.22
CA ARG A 65 20.98 -14.02 -11.36
C ARG A 65 22.06 -13.02 -11.79
N LYS A 66 22.75 -12.38 -10.83
CA LYS A 66 23.87 -11.48 -11.10
C LYS A 66 25.04 -12.23 -11.75
N GLN A 67 25.43 -13.37 -11.18
CA GLN A 67 26.50 -14.22 -11.72
C GLN A 67 26.20 -14.65 -13.15
N LYS A 68 25.00 -15.18 -13.40
CA LYS A 68 24.55 -15.57 -14.76
C LYS A 68 24.61 -14.40 -15.74
N ARG A 69 24.18 -13.21 -15.32
CA ARG A 69 24.25 -12.00 -16.16
C ARG A 69 25.68 -11.61 -16.50
N ASN A 70 26.59 -11.70 -15.53
CA ASN A 70 28.00 -11.37 -15.73
C ASN A 70 28.69 -12.38 -16.66
N LEU A 71 28.44 -13.68 -16.47
CA LEU A 71 28.94 -14.73 -17.36
C LEU A 71 28.47 -14.50 -18.80
N ARG A 72 27.18 -14.18 -19.01
CA ARG A 72 26.67 -13.83 -20.35
C ARG A 72 27.36 -12.62 -20.97
N LYS A 73 27.71 -11.60 -20.18
CA LYS A 73 28.48 -10.45 -20.68
C LYS A 73 29.89 -10.85 -21.08
N GLN A 74 30.56 -11.67 -20.26
CA GLN A 74 31.90 -12.17 -20.55
C GLN A 74 31.92 -13.05 -21.81
N MET A 75 30.93 -13.94 -21.99
CA MET A 75 30.79 -14.73 -23.21
C MET A 75 30.65 -13.85 -24.46
N LYS A 76 29.83 -12.79 -24.39
CA LYS A 76 29.66 -11.85 -25.51
C LYS A 76 30.92 -11.05 -25.82
N ALA A 77 31.74 -10.76 -24.81
CA ALA A 77 32.98 -10.02 -24.95
C ALA A 77 34.20 -10.91 -25.29
N ALA A 78 34.06 -12.24 -25.21
CA ALA A 78 35.15 -13.18 -25.43
C ALA A 78 35.49 -13.28 -26.94
N PRO A 79 36.78 -13.39 -27.32
CA PRO A 79 37.20 -13.64 -28.70
C PRO A 79 36.62 -14.97 -29.21
N VAL A 80 36.33 -15.04 -30.52
CA VAL A 80 35.65 -16.19 -31.19
C VAL A 80 36.34 -17.53 -30.89
N GLU A 81 37.67 -17.55 -30.79
CA GLU A 81 38.48 -18.74 -30.48
C GLU A 81 38.25 -19.33 -29.08
N LYS A 82 37.84 -18.50 -28.10
CA LYS A 82 37.54 -18.92 -26.73
C LYS A 82 36.05 -19.19 -26.51
N GLN A 83 35.19 -18.84 -27.48
CA GLN A 83 33.74 -19.05 -27.39
C GLN A 83 33.37 -20.53 -27.55
N THR A 84 34.10 -21.29 -28.38
CA THR A 84 33.91 -22.74 -28.56
C THR A 84 34.13 -23.51 -27.28
N GLY A 85 35.16 -23.17 -26.48
CA GLY A 85 35.40 -23.77 -25.17
C GLY A 85 34.37 -23.38 -24.10
N LEU A 86 33.70 -22.23 -24.26
CA LEU A 86 32.67 -21.75 -23.33
C LEU A 86 31.25 -22.27 -23.67
N GLN A 87 31.01 -22.77 -24.87
CA GLN A 87 29.73 -23.42 -25.25
C GLN A 87 29.63 -24.88 -24.81
N ALA A 88 30.77 -25.53 -24.52
CA ALA A 88 30.84 -26.93 -24.13
C ALA A 88 30.69 -27.18 -22.61
N LEU A 89 30.55 -26.12 -21.80
CA LEU A 89 30.30 -26.14 -20.35
C LEU A 89 28.82 -25.81 -20.06
#